data_AF-A0A150GWZ4-F1
#
_entry.id   AF-A0A150GWZ4-F1
#
_cell.length_a   1.000
_cell.length_b   1.000
_cell.length_c   1.000
_cell.angle_alpha   90.00
_cell.angle_beta   90.00
_cell.angle_gamma   90.00
#
_symmetry.space_group_name_H-M   'P 1'
#
loop_
_entity.id
_entity.type
_entity.pdbx_description
1 polymer ?
#
loop_
_entity_poly.entity_id
_entity_poly.type
_entity_poly.pdbx_seq_one_letter_code
_entity_poly.pdbx_strand_id
1 'polypeptide(L)'
;MRLLALSLLVLPAVLAGNTGSIGISSPLLLWSNRGAAGQGKHISYQVLTDMEQVASELVLGALGKGPEHSQVRMSGLVGSLEKPRSVVVFIGSQLDAADMRGHSEAVQSLGTVLDAASSSLVIPYSTSQGGVSVRETVCSNLDKAQISHKAVGCSAPSAELKADVAAALAESRVVLVCASVQDAEDGLAAEIEQLRAVQAAVEETGVAHVMLYASQGAADAAAEPAGGKRRSLLATYTGFGPYTVCGPLCQTQVRWLEGMLAVLFLALASCAGLVCLYVLDTPTRFEAPPKDGAQQ
;
A
#
# COMPACT_ATOMS: atom_id res chain seq x y z
N MET A 1 -21.31 42.07 -24.77
CA MET A 1 -21.63 40.62 -24.91
C MET A 1 -20.89 39.93 -26.07
N ARG A 2 -19.59 40.17 -26.30
CA ARG A 2 -18.81 39.46 -27.35
C ARG A 2 -17.53 38.75 -26.83
N LEU A 3 -17.24 38.83 -25.53
CA LEU A 3 -16.08 38.19 -24.90
C LEU A 3 -16.32 36.76 -24.40
N LEU A 4 -17.57 36.27 -24.44
CA LEU A 4 -17.95 34.93 -23.95
C LEU A 4 -17.81 33.81 -24.99
N ALA A 5 -17.51 34.14 -26.25
CA ALA A 5 -17.44 33.16 -27.34
C ALA A 5 -16.02 32.60 -27.58
N LEU A 6 -14.97 33.23 -27.04
CA LEU A 6 -13.59 32.79 -27.26
C LEU A 6 -13.07 31.78 -26.21
N SER A 7 -13.73 31.69 -25.06
CA SER A 7 -13.34 30.79 -23.95
C SER A 7 -13.81 29.34 -24.11
N LEU A 8 -14.62 29.04 -25.14
CA LEU A 8 -15.24 27.72 -25.35
C LEU A 8 -14.50 26.82 -26.35
N LEU A 9 -13.42 27.29 -26.99
CA LEU A 9 -12.71 26.55 -28.06
C LEU A 9 -11.41 25.85 -27.62
N VAL A 10 -10.99 25.95 -26.35
CA VAL A 10 -9.72 25.35 -25.89
C VAL A 10 -9.93 24.00 -25.16
N LEU A 11 -11.17 23.57 -24.92
CA LEU A 11 -11.44 22.42 -24.05
C LEU A 11 -11.39 20.98 -24.64
N PRO A 12 -11.39 20.69 -25.96
CA PRO A 12 -11.48 19.29 -26.39
C PRO A 12 -10.13 18.59 -26.67
N ALA A 13 -8.97 19.27 -26.64
CA ALA A 13 -7.71 18.66 -27.11
C ALA A 13 -6.95 17.81 -26.07
N VAL A 14 -7.38 17.77 -24.80
CA VAL A 14 -6.62 17.10 -23.71
C VAL A 14 -7.18 15.72 -23.32
N LEU A 15 -8.29 15.28 -23.93
CA LEU A 15 -8.94 14.01 -23.57
C LEU A 15 -8.43 12.77 -24.35
N ALA A 16 -7.42 12.89 -25.21
CA ALA A 16 -6.86 11.77 -25.99
C ALA A 16 -5.58 11.17 -25.36
N GLY A 17 -5.41 11.28 -24.04
CA GLY A 17 -4.31 10.67 -23.30
C GLY A 17 -4.56 9.19 -23.03
N ASN A 18 -4.02 8.35 -23.92
CA ASN A 18 -3.63 6.95 -23.74
C ASN A 18 -3.95 6.33 -22.36
N THR A 19 -5.02 5.54 -22.26
CA THR A 19 -5.37 4.73 -21.07
C THR A 19 -4.48 3.49 -20.96
N GLY A 20 -3.16 3.69 -20.97
CA GLY A 20 -2.24 2.67 -20.49
C GLY A 20 -2.50 2.47 -19.00
N SER A 21 -2.67 1.23 -18.56
CA SER A 21 -2.86 0.83 -17.16
C SER A 21 -1.97 1.68 -16.25
N ILE A 22 -2.56 2.67 -15.58
CA ILE A 22 -1.84 3.53 -14.66
C ILE A 22 -1.68 2.66 -13.41
N GLY A 23 -0.50 2.04 -13.27
CA GLY A 23 -0.18 1.18 -12.14
C GLY A 23 -0.49 1.92 -10.84
N ILE A 24 -1.48 1.41 -10.11
CA ILE A 24 -1.80 1.96 -8.79
C ILE A 24 -0.74 1.36 -7.87
N SER A 25 0.30 2.13 -7.60
CA SER A 25 1.29 1.77 -6.60
C SER A 25 0.63 1.82 -5.22
N SER A 26 0.34 0.67 -4.62
CA SER A 26 -0.13 0.59 -3.24
C SER A 26 1.06 0.72 -2.30
N PRO A 27 0.98 1.53 -1.22
CA PRO A 27 2.05 1.58 -0.24
C PRO A 27 2.19 0.20 0.41
N LEU A 28 3.40 -0.38 0.35
CA LEU A 28 3.69 -1.62 1.03
C LEU A 28 4.15 -1.31 2.46
N LEU A 29 3.46 -1.86 3.43
CA LEU A 29 3.93 -1.83 4.80
C LEU A 29 4.91 -2.99 4.94
N LEU A 30 6.13 -2.71 5.39
CA LEU A 30 7.11 -3.74 5.67
C LEU A 30 7.48 -3.68 7.14
N TRP A 31 7.11 -4.72 7.88
CA TRP A 31 7.48 -4.83 9.28
C TRP A 31 8.44 -5.99 9.46
N SER A 32 9.56 -5.74 10.15
CA SER A 32 10.52 -6.77 10.53
C SER A 32 10.90 -6.62 12.00
N ASN A 33 11.07 -7.75 12.69
CA ASN A 33 11.54 -7.76 14.07
C ASN A 33 13.03 -7.43 14.20
N ARG A 34 13.80 -7.47 13.10
CA ARG A 34 15.26 -7.23 13.09
C ARG A 34 15.72 -6.04 12.26
N GLY A 35 14.79 -5.21 11.77
CA GLY A 35 15.17 -4.03 11.00
C GLY A 35 15.68 -4.37 9.61
N ALA A 36 14.96 -5.23 8.88
CA ALA A 36 15.24 -5.57 7.49
C ALA A 36 15.59 -4.37 6.59
N ALA A 37 14.98 -3.22 6.86
CA ALA A 37 15.07 -1.99 6.08
C ALA A 37 15.51 -0.77 6.92
N GLY A 38 16.16 -0.95 8.08
CA GLY A 38 16.65 0.16 8.92
C GLY A 38 17.32 -0.29 10.23
N GLN A 39 18.03 0.60 10.92
CA GLN A 39 18.62 0.30 12.24
C GLN A 39 17.53 0.21 13.32
N GLY A 40 17.26 -0.99 13.85
CA GLY A 40 16.41 -1.22 15.03
C GLY A 40 15.07 -1.95 14.74
N LYS A 41 14.27 -2.16 15.79
CA LYS A 41 12.92 -2.76 15.72
C LYS A 41 11.93 -1.71 15.21
N HIS A 42 12.03 -1.34 13.93
CA HIS A 42 11.21 -0.31 13.31
C HIS A 42 10.34 -0.85 12.17
N ILE A 43 9.12 -0.34 12.10
CA ILE A 43 8.24 -0.49 10.94
C ILE A 43 8.80 0.39 9.82
N SER A 44 9.13 -0.22 8.68
CA SER A 44 9.62 0.49 7.51
C SER A 44 8.49 0.64 6.51
N TYR A 45 8.17 1.88 6.17
CA TYR A 45 7.17 2.20 5.16
C TYR A 45 7.89 2.33 3.81
N GLN A 46 7.59 1.44 2.85
CA GLN A 46 8.13 1.54 1.50
C GLN A 46 7.01 1.45 0.46
N VAL A 47 6.93 2.43 -0.42
CA VAL A 47 5.97 2.38 -1.52
C VAL A 47 6.57 1.54 -2.62
N LEU A 48 5.96 0.39 -2.90
CA LEU A 48 6.40 -0.54 -3.94
C LEU A 48 5.25 -0.77 -4.92
N THR A 49 5.58 -0.99 -6.19
CA THR A 49 4.58 -0.99 -7.27
C THR A 49 3.94 -2.36 -7.53
N ASP A 50 4.59 -3.44 -7.09
CA ASP A 50 4.20 -4.82 -7.37
C ASP A 50 4.55 -5.69 -6.15
N MET A 51 3.54 -6.13 -5.40
CA MET A 51 3.75 -6.84 -4.14
C MET A 51 4.22 -8.27 -4.41
N GLU A 52 3.70 -8.89 -5.45
CA GLU A 52 4.00 -10.25 -5.85
C GLU A 52 5.47 -10.37 -6.26
N GLN A 53 5.96 -9.37 -7.00
CA GLN A 53 7.38 -9.25 -7.32
C GLN A 53 8.20 -9.03 -6.04
N VAL A 54 7.78 -8.12 -5.15
CA VAL A 54 8.51 -7.85 -3.89
C VAL A 54 8.57 -9.07 -2.98
N ALA A 55 7.48 -9.81 -2.81
CA ALA A 55 7.45 -11.03 -2.02
C ALA A 55 8.45 -12.05 -2.59
N SER A 56 8.50 -12.20 -3.91
CA SER A 56 9.48 -13.08 -4.55
C SER A 56 10.93 -12.58 -4.38
N GLU A 57 11.18 -11.28 -4.51
CA GLU A 57 12.50 -10.67 -4.30
C GLU A 57 12.96 -10.80 -2.84
N LEU A 58 12.05 -10.70 -1.88
CA LEU A 58 12.31 -10.90 -0.46
C LEU A 58 12.68 -12.35 -0.16
N VAL A 59 11.95 -13.32 -0.71
CA VAL A 59 12.29 -14.75 -0.55
C VAL A 59 13.65 -15.05 -1.16
N LEU A 60 13.92 -14.55 -2.37
CA LEU A 60 15.22 -14.72 -3.04
C LEU A 60 16.34 -13.99 -2.29
N GLY A 61 16.06 -12.79 -1.78
CA GLY A 61 16.96 -11.97 -0.99
C GLY A 61 17.34 -12.64 0.33
N ALA A 62 16.38 -13.23 1.04
CA ALA A 62 16.61 -14.02 2.25
C ALA A 62 17.53 -15.22 1.99
N LEU A 63 17.41 -15.85 0.81
CA LEU A 63 18.31 -16.92 0.37
C LEU A 63 19.66 -16.43 -0.16
N GLY A 64 19.90 -15.12 -0.19
CA GLY A 64 21.10 -14.50 -0.77
C GLY A 64 21.25 -14.78 -2.26
N LYS A 65 20.13 -14.92 -2.98
CA LYS A 65 20.02 -15.06 -4.44
C LYS A 65 19.22 -13.90 -5.06
N GLY A 66 19.01 -12.81 -4.32
CA GLY A 66 18.26 -11.65 -4.81
C GLY A 66 18.97 -10.98 -6.00
N PRO A 67 18.21 -10.36 -6.92
CA PRO A 67 18.80 -9.61 -8.02
C PRO A 67 19.63 -8.44 -7.48
N GLU A 68 20.80 -8.17 -8.05
CA GLU A 68 21.69 -7.06 -7.64
C GLU A 68 21.01 -5.67 -7.69
N HIS A 69 19.93 -5.56 -8.46
CA HIS A 69 19.13 -4.35 -8.64
C HIS A 69 17.80 -4.35 -7.88
N SER A 70 17.58 -5.27 -6.92
CA SER A 70 16.37 -5.23 -6.09
C SER A 70 16.29 -3.91 -5.33
N GLN A 71 15.11 -3.28 -5.36
CA GLN A 71 14.83 -2.08 -4.58
C GLN A 71 14.85 -2.36 -3.06
N VAL A 72 14.68 -3.64 -2.68
CA VAL A 72 14.60 -4.05 -1.28
C VAL A 72 15.90 -4.73 -0.87
N ARG A 73 16.83 -3.95 -0.31
CA ARG A 73 18.05 -4.50 0.30
C ARG A 73 17.74 -5.06 1.69
N MET A 74 17.81 -6.39 1.81
CA MET A 74 17.57 -7.12 3.06
C MET A 74 18.74 -7.14 4.05
N SER A 75 19.60 -6.12 4.03
CA SER A 75 20.87 -6.11 4.77
C SER A 75 20.73 -6.24 6.29
N GLY A 76 19.55 -6.00 6.87
CA GLY A 76 19.30 -6.17 8.31
C GLY A 76 18.56 -7.47 8.71
N LEU A 77 17.94 -8.18 7.77
CA LEU A 77 17.09 -9.33 8.08
C LEU A 77 17.92 -10.59 8.35
N VAL A 78 18.98 -10.75 7.56
CA VAL A 78 20.08 -11.67 7.83
C VAL A 78 21.14 -10.83 8.54
N GLY A 79 20.97 -10.58 9.84
CA GLY A 79 22.06 -10.02 10.66
C GLY A 79 23.29 -10.93 10.64
N SER A 80 24.23 -10.78 11.58
CA SER A 80 25.44 -11.62 11.72
C SER A 80 25.21 -13.15 11.86
N LEU A 81 23.97 -13.64 11.71
CA LEU A 81 23.66 -15.05 11.57
C LEU A 81 24.16 -15.60 10.25
N GLU A 82 24.65 -16.83 10.32
CA GLU A 82 24.86 -17.70 9.17
C GLU A 82 23.63 -17.65 8.26
N LYS A 83 23.89 -17.55 6.95
CA LYS A 83 22.89 -17.50 5.87
C LYS A 83 21.75 -18.48 6.16
N PRO A 84 20.47 -18.03 6.19
CA PRO A 84 19.37 -18.89 6.61
C PRO A 84 19.27 -20.10 5.68
N ARG A 85 19.04 -21.28 6.28
CA ARG A 85 19.01 -22.54 5.54
C ARG A 85 17.66 -22.71 4.84
N SER A 86 16.58 -22.24 5.47
CA SER A 86 15.22 -22.28 4.95
C SER A 86 14.48 -20.93 5.06
N VAL A 87 13.45 -20.75 4.22
CA VAL A 87 12.51 -19.63 4.27
C VAL A 87 11.10 -20.20 4.31
N VAL A 88 10.29 -19.74 5.26
CA VAL A 88 8.90 -20.16 5.43
C VAL A 88 8.02 -18.97 5.11
N VAL A 89 7.13 -19.12 4.12
CA VAL A 89 6.21 -18.08 3.68
C VAL A 89 4.80 -18.48 4.09
N PHE A 90 4.23 -17.80 5.07
CA PHE A 90 2.84 -17.95 5.47
C PHE A 90 1.97 -16.94 4.72
N ILE A 91 1.01 -17.43 3.95
CA ILE A 91 0.07 -16.65 3.15
C ILE A 91 -1.28 -16.65 3.86
N GLY A 92 -1.58 -15.54 4.53
CA GLY A 92 -2.87 -15.25 5.16
C GLY A 92 -3.88 -14.66 4.18
N SER A 93 -5.14 -14.63 4.59
CA SER A 93 -6.25 -14.02 3.85
C SER A 93 -7.15 -13.12 4.70
N GLN A 94 -6.99 -13.15 6.03
CA GLN A 94 -7.94 -12.53 6.96
C GLN A 94 -7.50 -11.17 7.48
N LEU A 95 -6.19 -10.84 7.44
CA LEU A 95 -5.69 -9.56 7.94
C LEU A 95 -6.07 -8.40 7.00
N ASP A 96 -6.93 -7.50 7.47
CA ASP A 96 -7.35 -6.30 6.74
C ASP A 96 -6.70 -5.02 7.31
N ALA A 97 -6.69 -3.96 6.50
CA ALA A 97 -6.21 -2.64 6.88
C ALA A 97 -7.00 -2.05 8.07
N ALA A 98 -8.26 -2.45 8.27
CA ALA A 98 -9.06 -2.03 9.42
C ALA A 98 -8.48 -2.55 10.75
N ASP A 99 -8.04 -3.82 10.78
CA ASP A 99 -7.47 -4.45 11.96
C ASP A 99 -6.19 -3.75 12.41
N MET A 100 -5.34 -3.39 11.43
CA MET A 100 -4.09 -2.67 11.66
C MET A 100 -4.31 -1.27 12.26
N ARG A 101 -5.42 -0.59 11.93
CA ARG A 101 -5.75 0.73 12.51
C ARG A 101 -6.30 0.62 13.92
N GLY A 102 -7.10 -0.41 14.16
CA GLY A 102 -7.83 -0.60 15.40
C GLY A 102 -6.98 -1.01 16.60
N HIS A 103 -5.68 -1.33 16.40
CA HIS A 103 -4.84 -1.97 17.42
C HIS A 103 -5.52 -3.18 18.05
N SER A 104 -6.21 -3.98 17.22
CA SER A 104 -6.97 -5.12 17.69
C SER A 104 -6.07 -6.11 18.45
N GLU A 105 -6.65 -6.81 19.42
CA GLU A 105 -5.95 -7.86 20.17
C GLU A 105 -5.35 -8.93 19.24
N ALA A 106 -6.01 -9.19 18.11
CA ALA A 106 -5.53 -10.07 17.06
C ALA A 106 -4.23 -9.54 16.41
N VAL A 107 -4.14 -8.25 16.07
CA VAL A 107 -2.90 -7.69 15.50
C VAL A 107 -1.76 -7.71 16.51
N GLN A 108 -2.05 -7.48 17.80
CA GLN A 108 -1.05 -7.62 18.86
C GLN A 108 -0.57 -9.07 18.98
N SER A 109 -1.48 -10.03 18.92
CA SER A 109 -1.17 -11.46 18.93
C SER A 109 -0.37 -11.91 17.71
N LEU A 110 -0.69 -11.38 16.53
CA LEU A 110 0.12 -11.58 15.33
C LEU A 110 1.55 -11.06 15.54
N GLY A 111 1.68 -9.87 16.12
CA GLY A 111 2.96 -9.28 16.48
C GLY A 111 3.79 -10.13 17.45
N THR A 112 3.17 -10.69 18.49
CA THR A 112 3.90 -11.52 19.47
C THR A 112 4.40 -12.84 18.86
N VAL A 113 3.60 -13.47 18.01
CA VAL A 113 3.99 -14.68 17.26
C VAL A 113 5.18 -14.36 16.35
N LEU A 114 5.09 -13.30 15.55
CA LEU A 114 6.16 -12.93 14.62
C LEU A 114 7.42 -12.40 15.30
N ASP A 115 7.30 -11.73 16.45
CA ASP A 115 8.44 -11.26 17.23
C ASP A 115 9.21 -12.42 17.86
N ALA A 116 8.54 -13.54 18.18
CA ALA A 116 9.16 -14.74 18.73
C ALA A 116 10.03 -15.48 17.70
N ALA A 117 9.77 -15.32 16.40
CA ALA A 117 10.56 -15.94 15.36
C ALA A 117 11.99 -15.37 15.31
N SER A 118 12.96 -16.23 14.97
CA SER A 118 14.38 -15.83 14.87
C SER A 118 14.59 -14.65 13.94
N SER A 119 13.88 -14.61 12.82
CA SER A 119 13.81 -13.45 11.92
C SER A 119 12.46 -13.49 11.22
N SER A 120 11.72 -12.39 11.31
CA SER A 120 10.41 -12.27 10.69
C SER A 120 10.29 -11.05 9.79
N LEU A 121 9.45 -11.22 8.78
CA LEU A 121 9.05 -10.18 7.85
C LEU A 121 7.55 -10.27 7.62
N VAL A 122 6.89 -9.12 7.60
CA VAL A 122 5.44 -9.02 7.47
C VAL A 122 5.14 -8.06 6.33
N ILE A 123 4.30 -8.54 5.41
CA ILE A 123 3.70 -7.78 4.33
C ILE A 123 2.18 -7.81 4.58
N PRO A 124 1.66 -6.93 5.45
CA PRO A 124 0.24 -6.86 5.70
C PRO A 124 -0.44 -6.22 4.49
N TYR A 125 -1.59 -6.77 4.12
CA TYR A 125 -2.51 -6.22 3.11
C TYR A 125 -1.86 -6.02 1.73
N SER A 126 -1.86 -7.07 0.90
CA SER A 126 -1.56 -6.94 -0.53
C SER A 126 -2.83 -6.97 -1.36
N THR A 127 -3.00 -5.95 -2.19
CA THR A 127 -3.97 -5.95 -3.27
C THR A 127 -3.25 -6.40 -4.55
N SER A 128 -3.52 -7.61 -5.06
CA SER A 128 -2.95 -8.03 -6.33
C SER A 128 -3.60 -7.28 -7.49
N GLN A 129 -2.79 -6.62 -8.32
CA GLN A 129 -3.28 -6.06 -9.58
C GLN A 129 -3.24 -7.16 -10.64
N GLY A 130 -4.40 -7.69 -11.03
CA GLY A 130 -4.50 -8.64 -12.14
C GLY A 130 -4.81 -10.08 -11.74
N GLY A 131 -5.26 -10.32 -10.51
CA GLY A 131 -5.79 -11.63 -10.08
C GLY A 131 -4.74 -12.73 -9.91
N VAL A 132 -3.45 -12.42 -10.11
CA VAL A 132 -2.37 -13.38 -9.87
C VAL A 132 -2.17 -13.54 -8.37
N SER A 133 -2.06 -14.77 -7.89
CA SER A 133 -1.84 -15.02 -6.46
C SER A 133 -0.37 -14.77 -6.07
N VAL A 134 -0.14 -14.34 -4.82
CA VAL A 134 1.23 -14.18 -4.27
C VAL A 134 1.96 -15.52 -4.36
N ARG A 135 1.23 -16.59 -4.08
CA ARG A 135 1.70 -17.97 -4.23
C ARG A 135 2.22 -18.24 -5.64
N GLU A 136 1.41 -18.00 -6.68
CA GLU A 136 1.79 -18.28 -8.06
C GLU A 136 3.04 -17.52 -8.49
N THR A 137 3.12 -16.24 -8.13
CA THR A 137 4.27 -15.42 -8.50
C THR A 137 5.54 -15.86 -7.77
N VAL A 138 5.45 -16.14 -6.47
CA VAL A 138 6.58 -16.65 -5.70
C VAL A 138 7.03 -18.01 -6.23
N CYS A 139 6.12 -18.96 -6.43
CA CYS A 139 6.44 -20.28 -7.00
C CYS A 139 7.08 -20.15 -8.40
N SER A 140 6.49 -19.36 -9.30
CA SER A 140 7.02 -19.14 -10.65
C SER A 140 8.45 -18.59 -10.64
N ASN A 141 8.73 -17.65 -9.74
CA ASN A 141 10.07 -17.06 -9.64
C ASN A 141 11.08 -17.99 -8.96
N LEU A 142 10.64 -18.83 -8.01
CA LEU A 142 11.47 -19.89 -7.42
C LEU A 142 11.83 -20.97 -8.44
N ASP A 143 10.89 -21.35 -9.31
CA ASP A 143 11.13 -22.29 -10.42
C ASP A 143 12.15 -21.73 -11.40
N LYS A 144 11.99 -20.47 -11.83
CA LYS A 144 12.97 -19.78 -12.69
C LYS A 144 14.36 -19.73 -12.05
N ALA A 145 14.43 -19.56 -10.73
CA ALA A 145 15.69 -19.53 -9.97
C ALA A 145 16.23 -20.92 -9.60
N GLN A 146 15.54 -22.00 -10.00
CA GLN A 146 15.86 -23.39 -9.70
C GLN A 146 16.05 -23.64 -8.19
N ILE A 147 15.10 -23.16 -7.38
CA ILE A 147 15.11 -23.32 -5.91
C ILE A 147 14.03 -24.32 -5.51
N SER A 148 14.41 -25.34 -4.72
CA SER A 148 13.45 -26.33 -4.21
C SER A 148 12.45 -25.67 -3.26
N HIS A 149 11.17 -25.82 -3.59
CA HIS A 149 10.08 -25.26 -2.82
C HIS A 149 8.90 -26.24 -2.72
N LYS A 150 8.12 -26.14 -1.64
CA LYS A 150 6.92 -26.95 -1.42
C LYS A 150 5.79 -26.09 -0.86
N ALA A 151 4.56 -26.32 -1.32
CA ALA A 151 3.37 -25.62 -0.85
C ALA A 151 2.51 -26.56 0.02
N VAL A 152 2.09 -26.08 1.19
CA VAL A 152 1.28 -26.79 2.18
C VAL A 152 -0.01 -26.01 2.42
N GLY A 153 -1.16 -26.68 2.46
CA GLY A 153 -2.45 -26.03 2.74
C GLY A 153 -3.02 -25.17 1.60
N CYS A 154 -2.32 -25.03 0.47
CA CYS A 154 -2.69 -24.09 -0.59
C CYS A 154 -3.67 -24.62 -1.64
N SER A 155 -3.82 -25.94 -1.78
CA SER A 155 -4.81 -26.57 -2.70
C SER A 155 -5.95 -27.25 -1.95
N ALA A 156 -5.66 -27.74 -0.75
CA ALA A 156 -6.63 -28.33 0.16
C ALA A 156 -6.18 -28.02 1.60
N PRO A 157 -7.12 -27.88 2.56
CA PRO A 157 -6.77 -27.77 3.97
C PRO A 157 -5.91 -28.95 4.39
N SER A 158 -4.81 -28.67 5.08
CA SER A 158 -4.01 -29.72 5.72
C SER A 158 -4.67 -30.12 7.03
N ALA A 159 -4.88 -31.42 7.24
CA ALA A 159 -5.38 -31.97 8.50
C ALA A 159 -4.31 -31.96 9.60
N GLU A 160 -3.03 -32.07 9.23
CA GLU A 160 -1.89 -32.12 10.14
C GLU A 160 -0.84 -31.07 9.75
N LEU A 161 -1.25 -29.79 9.77
CA LEU A 161 -0.44 -28.66 9.31
C LEU A 161 1.00 -28.67 9.88
N LYS A 162 1.13 -29.01 11.16
CA LYS A 162 2.42 -29.09 11.85
C LYS A 162 3.35 -30.16 11.24
N ALA A 163 2.82 -31.37 11.00
CA ALA A 163 3.59 -32.47 10.46
C ALA A 163 3.97 -32.22 8.98
N ASP A 164 3.03 -31.70 8.20
CA ASP A 164 3.24 -31.38 6.78
C ASP A 164 4.32 -30.30 6.58
N VAL A 165 4.32 -29.27 7.43
CA VAL A 165 5.34 -28.22 7.41
C VAL A 165 6.71 -28.77 7.79
N ALA A 166 6.79 -29.60 8.84
CA ALA A 166 8.05 -30.22 9.24
C ALA A 166 8.61 -31.13 8.13
N ALA A 167 7.76 -31.94 7.48
CA ALA A 167 8.15 -32.77 6.34
C ALA A 167 8.59 -31.91 5.14
N ALA A 168 7.88 -30.82 4.86
CA ALA A 168 8.25 -29.89 3.78
C ALA A 168 9.60 -29.22 4.00
N LEU A 169 9.91 -28.83 5.24
CA LEU A 169 11.20 -28.24 5.63
C LEU A 169 12.37 -29.22 5.50
N ALA A 170 12.12 -30.52 5.67
CA ALA A 170 13.16 -31.54 5.49
C ALA A 170 13.55 -31.71 4.01
N GLU A 171 12.62 -31.50 3.08
CA GLU A 171 12.81 -31.72 1.64
C GLU A 171 13.20 -30.46 0.86
N SER A 172 12.72 -29.29 1.29
CA SER A 172 12.79 -28.04 0.52
C SER A 172 13.41 -26.89 1.30
N ARG A 173 14.02 -25.95 0.57
CA ARG A 173 14.57 -24.72 1.17
C ARG A 173 13.52 -23.66 1.38
N VAL A 174 12.45 -23.66 0.58
CA VAL A 174 11.33 -22.73 0.74
C VAL A 174 10.05 -23.52 0.98
N VAL A 175 9.32 -23.16 2.03
CA VAL A 175 8.01 -23.75 2.33
C VAL A 175 6.97 -22.66 2.30
N LEU A 176 5.98 -22.79 1.42
CA LEU A 176 4.83 -21.90 1.36
C LEU A 176 3.68 -22.56 2.11
N VAL A 177 3.06 -21.84 3.03
CA VAL A 177 1.93 -22.31 3.82
C VAL A 177 0.77 -21.36 3.57
N CYS A 178 -0.35 -21.86 3.07
CA CYS A 178 -1.55 -21.04 2.91
C CYS A 178 -2.50 -21.28 4.07
N ALA A 179 -3.01 -20.19 4.64
CA ALA A 179 -4.05 -20.24 5.65
C ALA A 179 -5.33 -20.81 5.02
N SER A 180 -5.93 -21.79 5.70
CA SER A 180 -7.23 -22.34 5.34
C SER A 180 -8.19 -22.03 6.46
N VAL A 181 -8.76 -20.84 6.44
CA VAL A 181 -9.77 -20.41 7.41
C VAL A 181 -11.14 -20.51 6.75
N GLN A 182 -11.97 -21.43 7.24
CA GLN A 182 -13.31 -21.68 6.68
C GLN A 182 -14.40 -20.83 7.36
N ASP A 183 -14.15 -20.35 8.59
CA ASP A 183 -15.15 -19.65 9.40
C ASP A 183 -14.93 -18.13 9.42
N ALA A 184 -16.01 -17.39 9.17
CA ALA A 184 -15.99 -15.93 8.97
C ALA A 184 -16.02 -15.09 10.26
N GLU A 185 -16.42 -15.68 11.41
CA GLU A 185 -16.65 -14.90 12.64
C GLU A 185 -15.37 -14.67 13.46
N ASP A 186 -14.41 -15.60 13.43
CA ASP A 186 -13.11 -15.50 14.12
C ASP A 186 -11.92 -15.59 13.15
N GLY A 187 -12.10 -15.12 11.92
CA GLY A 187 -11.21 -15.42 10.80
C GLY A 187 -9.73 -15.15 11.07
N LEU A 188 -9.40 -13.95 11.56
CA LEU A 188 -8.01 -13.56 11.85
C LEU A 188 -7.43 -14.30 13.06
N ALA A 189 -8.23 -14.56 14.11
CA ALA A 189 -7.77 -15.31 15.26
C ALA A 189 -7.41 -16.76 14.89
N ALA A 190 -8.26 -17.41 14.09
CA ALA A 190 -7.99 -18.75 13.55
C ALA A 190 -6.74 -18.78 12.67
N GLU A 191 -6.53 -17.75 11.83
CA GLU A 191 -5.31 -17.60 11.02
C GLU A 191 -4.06 -17.49 11.90
N ILE A 192 -4.13 -16.72 12.99
CA ILE A 192 -3.01 -16.56 13.94
C ILE A 192 -2.71 -17.88 14.66
N GLU A 193 -3.71 -18.67 15.03
CA GLU A 193 -3.48 -20.00 15.61
C GLU A 193 -2.80 -20.94 14.61
N GLN A 194 -3.17 -20.90 13.33
CA GLN A 194 -2.46 -21.65 12.27
C GLN A 194 -1.02 -21.18 12.13
N LEU A 195 -0.77 -19.86 12.13
CA LEU A 195 0.58 -19.31 12.08
C LEU A 195 1.41 -19.74 13.30
N ARG A 196 0.82 -19.77 14.49
CA ARG A 196 1.49 -20.24 15.71
C ARG A 196 1.84 -21.73 15.61
N ALA A 197 0.96 -22.55 15.06
CA ALA A 197 1.23 -23.96 14.83
C ALA A 197 2.38 -24.16 13.82
N VAL A 198 2.43 -23.35 12.76
CA VAL A 198 3.53 -23.34 11.79
C VAL A 198 4.83 -22.93 12.47
N GLN A 199 4.85 -21.85 13.24
CA GLN A 199 6.04 -21.43 13.97
C GLN A 199 6.56 -22.52 14.92
N ALA A 200 5.67 -23.14 15.70
CA ALA A 200 6.05 -24.24 16.59
C ALA A 200 6.65 -25.42 15.80
N ALA A 201 6.09 -25.77 14.64
CA ALA A 201 6.65 -26.79 13.76
C ALA A 201 8.07 -26.45 13.31
N VAL A 202 8.28 -25.19 12.92
CA VAL A 202 9.56 -24.71 12.40
C VAL A 202 10.61 -24.66 13.51
N GLU A 203 10.25 -24.22 14.71
CA GLU A 203 11.13 -24.19 15.89
C GLU A 203 11.57 -25.60 16.30
N GLU A 204 10.67 -26.59 16.25
CA GLU A 204 11.00 -27.99 16.56
C GLU A 204 12.03 -28.59 15.60
N THR A 205 12.11 -28.11 14.35
CA THR A 205 13.16 -28.57 13.42
C THR A 205 14.56 -28.07 13.78
N GLY A 206 14.66 -27.01 14.61
CA GLY A 206 15.94 -26.40 14.98
C GLY A 206 16.71 -25.78 13.81
N VAL A 207 16.09 -25.63 12.64
CA VAL A 207 16.75 -25.08 11.44
C VAL A 207 16.66 -23.55 11.46
N ALA A 208 17.78 -22.88 11.16
CA ALA A 208 17.81 -21.43 10.96
C ALA A 208 16.92 -21.03 9.79
N HIS A 209 15.85 -20.31 10.09
CA HIS A 209 14.79 -19.97 9.15
C HIS A 209 14.45 -18.47 9.20
N VAL A 210 13.90 -17.99 8.09
CA VAL A 210 13.23 -16.68 8.02
C VAL A 210 11.74 -16.93 7.83
N MET A 211 10.93 -16.34 8.70
CA MET A 211 9.47 -16.37 8.59
C MET A 211 8.99 -15.14 7.82
N LEU A 212 8.27 -15.34 6.72
CA LEU A 212 7.62 -14.30 5.94
C LEU A 212 6.12 -14.47 6.06
N TYR A 213 5.43 -13.50 6.65
CA TYR A 213 3.98 -13.42 6.62
C TYR A 213 3.54 -12.47 5.51
N ALA A 214 2.64 -12.92 4.65
CA ALA A 214 2.02 -12.10 3.61
C ALA A 214 0.49 -12.28 3.70
N SER A 215 -0.27 -11.19 3.77
CA SER A 215 -1.74 -11.27 3.70
C SER A 215 -2.19 -10.94 2.28
N GLN A 216 -2.78 -11.92 1.60
CA GLN A 216 -3.41 -11.75 0.30
C GLN A 216 -4.92 -11.67 0.49
N GLY A 217 -5.50 -10.50 0.22
CA GLY A 217 -6.95 -10.36 0.17
C GLY A 217 -7.51 -11.27 -0.93
N ALA A 218 -8.64 -11.92 -0.66
CA ALA A 218 -9.31 -12.76 -1.65
C ALA A 218 -9.73 -11.91 -2.87
N ALA A 219 -8.99 -12.03 -3.97
CA ALA A 219 -9.34 -11.38 -5.24
C ALA A 219 -10.59 -12.01 -5.91
N ASP A 220 -10.98 -13.22 -5.47
CA ASP A 220 -12.01 -14.04 -6.11
C ASP A 220 -13.44 -13.84 -5.58
N ALA A 221 -13.74 -12.77 -4.84
CA ALA A 221 -15.14 -12.41 -4.56
C ALA A 221 -15.74 -11.55 -5.69
N ALA A 222 -15.59 -12.00 -6.93
CA ALA A 222 -16.48 -11.55 -8.00
C ALA A 222 -17.85 -12.21 -7.75
N ALA A 223 -18.82 -11.37 -7.36
CA ALA A 223 -20.24 -11.70 -7.15
C ALA A 223 -20.61 -12.44 -5.85
N GLU A 224 -20.77 -11.71 -4.75
CA GLU A 224 -21.86 -11.93 -3.79
C GLU A 224 -22.19 -10.60 -3.07
N PRO A 225 -23.43 -10.07 -3.14
CA PRO A 225 -23.82 -8.84 -2.45
C PRO A 225 -24.23 -9.16 -1.01
N ALA A 226 -23.36 -9.79 -0.21
CA ALA A 226 -23.66 -10.10 1.18
C ALA A 226 -23.08 -9.03 2.12
N GLY A 227 -23.83 -7.93 2.26
CA GLY A 227 -24.22 -7.31 3.54
C GLY A 227 -23.24 -7.12 4.72
N GLY A 228 -21.93 -7.22 4.58
CA GLY A 228 -21.02 -7.15 5.74
C GLY A 228 -19.72 -6.41 5.44
N LYS A 229 -19.68 -5.11 5.77
CA LYS A 229 -18.50 -4.27 6.07
C LYS A 229 -17.23 -4.37 5.20
N ARG A 230 -17.21 -5.05 4.06
CA ARG A 230 -16.10 -5.08 3.10
C ARG A 230 -16.14 -3.85 2.21
N ARG A 231 -16.02 -2.66 2.81
CA ARG A 231 -15.42 -1.55 2.07
C ARG A 231 -13.95 -1.89 1.95
N SER A 232 -13.62 -2.64 0.89
CA SER A 232 -12.30 -2.62 0.29
C SER A 232 -11.99 -1.15 0.02
N LEU A 233 -11.37 -0.52 1.01
CA LEU A 233 -10.80 0.78 0.84
C LEU A 233 -9.61 0.54 -0.07
N LEU A 234 -9.83 0.71 -1.37
CA LEU A 234 -8.99 1.58 -2.18
C LEU A 234 -8.70 2.82 -1.32
N ALA A 235 -7.75 2.69 -0.40
CA ALA A 235 -7.43 3.70 0.56
C ALA A 235 -6.48 4.68 -0.13
N THR A 236 -7.03 5.40 -1.10
CA THR A 236 -6.49 6.64 -1.66
C THR A 236 -6.29 7.70 -0.56
N TYR A 237 -6.60 7.40 0.71
CA TYR A 237 -6.59 8.31 1.86
C TYR A 237 -6.21 7.65 3.20
N THR A 238 -5.30 6.66 3.25
CA THR A 238 -4.68 6.29 4.54
C THR A 238 -3.61 7.30 4.93
N GLY A 239 -4.06 8.36 5.61
CA GLY A 239 -3.20 9.31 6.31
C GLY A 239 -2.46 8.67 7.48
N PHE A 240 -1.32 8.03 7.19
CA PHE A 240 -0.30 7.69 8.18
C PHE A 240 1.02 8.35 7.78
N GLY A 241 1.40 9.42 8.49
CA GLY A 241 2.75 9.98 8.48
C GLY A 241 3.03 11.15 7.51
N PRO A 242 4.13 11.91 7.74
CA PRO A 242 4.36 13.26 7.20
C PRO A 242 5.03 13.28 5.80
N TYR A 243 4.41 12.67 4.79
CA TYR A 243 4.89 12.67 3.38
C TYR A 243 3.67 12.80 2.44
N THR A 244 3.21 13.95 1.92
CA THR A 244 3.78 15.00 1.05
C THR A 244 4.41 14.58 -0.28
N VAL A 245 4.48 13.28 -0.63
CA VAL A 245 4.84 12.89 -2.00
C VAL A 245 3.61 12.40 -2.74
N CYS A 246 2.89 13.39 -3.26
CA CYS A 246 1.71 13.26 -4.09
C CYS A 246 2.17 12.73 -5.46
N GLY A 247 1.76 11.50 -5.81
CA GLY A 247 2.06 10.91 -7.13
C GLY A 247 1.57 11.78 -8.30
N PRO A 248 1.97 11.52 -9.55
CA PRO A 248 1.73 12.44 -10.68
C PRO A 248 0.25 12.78 -10.91
N LEU A 249 -0.65 11.85 -10.61
CA LEU A 249 -2.10 12.05 -10.74
C LEU A 249 -2.66 12.94 -9.61
N CYS A 250 -2.20 12.70 -8.38
CA CYS A 250 -2.46 13.56 -7.22
C CYS A 250 -1.88 14.97 -7.47
N GLN A 251 -0.65 15.07 -8.00
CA GLN A 251 0.01 16.34 -8.28
C GLN A 251 -0.75 17.12 -9.35
N THR A 252 -1.29 16.41 -10.36
CA THR A 252 -2.15 17.00 -11.39
C THR A 252 -3.47 17.47 -10.79
N GLN A 253 -4.14 16.66 -9.97
CA GLN A 253 -5.39 17.03 -9.31
C GLN A 253 -5.23 18.20 -8.34
N VAL A 254 -4.15 18.21 -7.55
CA VAL A 254 -3.83 19.31 -6.63
C VAL A 254 -3.53 20.59 -7.41
N ARG A 255 -2.75 20.52 -8.49
CA ARG A 255 -2.52 21.69 -9.36
C ARG A 255 -3.80 22.20 -10.02
N TRP A 256 -4.71 21.32 -10.42
CA TRP A 256 -6.02 21.70 -10.94
C TRP A 256 -6.87 22.39 -9.89
N LEU A 257 -6.88 21.86 -8.66
CA LEU A 257 -7.65 22.42 -7.55
C LEU A 257 -7.08 23.77 -7.11
N GLU A 258 -5.75 23.88 -7.01
CA GLU A 258 -5.03 25.13 -6.74
C GLU A 258 -5.31 26.18 -7.83
N GLY A 259 -5.28 25.78 -9.10
CA GLY A 259 -5.62 26.64 -10.23
C GLY A 259 -7.06 27.14 -10.19
N MET A 260 -8.04 26.26 -9.92
CA MET A 260 -9.45 26.66 -9.79
C MET A 260 -9.67 27.60 -8.60
N LEU A 261 -8.99 27.35 -7.47
CA LEU A 261 -9.05 28.21 -6.30
C LEU A 261 -8.47 29.60 -6.59
N ALA A 262 -7.34 29.68 -7.28
CA ALA A 262 -6.73 30.94 -7.69
C ALA A 262 -7.63 31.76 -8.62
N VAL A 263 -8.24 31.12 -9.62
CA VAL A 263 -9.21 31.78 -10.53
C VAL A 263 -10.45 32.26 -9.78
N LEU A 264 -10.95 31.47 -8.83
CA LEU A 264 -12.08 31.85 -7.98
C LEU A 264 -11.76 33.10 -7.15
N PHE A 265 -10.60 33.16 -6.50
CA PHE A 265 -10.20 34.34 -5.74
C PHE A 265 -10.02 35.58 -6.63
N LEU A 266 -9.45 35.43 -7.82
CA LEU A 266 -9.32 36.53 -8.77
C LEU A 266 -10.68 37.07 -9.22
N ALA A 267 -11.65 36.18 -9.46
CA ALA A 267 -13.01 36.56 -9.81
C ALA A 267 -13.70 37.32 -8.66
N LEU A 268 -13.58 36.84 -7.42
CA LEU A 268 -14.14 37.52 -6.24
C LEU A 268 -13.52 38.90 -6.04
N ALA A 269 -12.19 39.03 -6.17
CA ALA A 269 -11.50 40.31 -6.08
C ALA A 269 -11.96 41.29 -7.17
N SER A 270 -12.15 40.80 -8.40
CA SER A 270 -12.65 41.60 -9.52
C SER A 270 -14.08 42.09 -9.29
N CYS A 271 -14.97 41.22 -8.79
CA CYS A 271 -16.34 41.59 -8.43
C CYS A 271 -16.36 42.67 -7.34
N ALA A 272 -15.54 42.53 -6.30
CA ALA A 272 -15.42 43.54 -5.26
C ALA A 272 -14.96 44.90 -5.83
N GLY A 273 -13.96 44.90 -6.70
CA GLY A 273 -13.51 46.12 -7.38
C GLY A 273 -14.59 46.79 -8.24
N LEU A 274 -15.37 46.01 -8.99
CA LEU A 274 -16.48 46.53 -9.79
C LEU A 274 -17.58 47.15 -8.93
N VAL A 275 -17.91 46.54 -7.79
CA VAL A 275 -18.88 47.11 -6.84
C VAL A 275 -18.35 48.42 -6.26
N CYS A 276 -17.07 48.51 -5.90
CA CYS A 276 -16.47 49.77 -5.44
C CYS A 276 -16.53 50.88 -6.50
N LEU A 277 -16.28 50.56 -7.77
CA LEU A 277 -16.39 51.52 -8.86
C LEU A 277 -17.84 51.97 -9.11
N TYR A 278 -18.83 51.09 -8.90
CA TYR A 278 -20.25 51.45 -9.02
C TYR A 278 -20.71 52.45 -7.96
N VAL A 279 -20.06 52.45 -6.78
CA VAL A 279 -20.37 53.36 -5.67
C VAL A 279 -19.69 54.72 -5.82
N LEU A 280 -18.72 54.87 -6.72
CA LEU A 280 -18.10 56.15 -7.01
C LEU A 280 -19.06 57.02 -7.84
N ASP A 281 -19.97 57.70 -7.16
CA ASP A 281 -20.72 58.82 -7.72
C ASP A 281 -19.75 59.97 -7.98
N THR A 282 -19.30 60.09 -9.23
CA THR A 282 -18.57 61.28 -9.65
C THR A 282 -19.51 62.47 -9.59
N PRO A 283 -19.21 63.53 -8.82
CA PRO A 283 -20.07 64.70 -8.75
C PRO A 283 -20.20 65.32 -10.14
N THR A 284 -21.43 65.42 -10.64
CA THR A 284 -21.74 65.97 -11.98
C THR A 284 -21.55 67.49 -12.06
N ARG A 285 -21.21 68.13 -10.95
CA ARG A 285 -21.00 69.57 -10.85
C ARG A 285 -19.71 69.85 -10.11
N PHE A 286 -18.68 70.23 -10.85
CA PHE A 286 -17.52 70.90 -10.28
C PHE A 286 -17.93 72.34 -9.96
N GLU A 287 -17.78 72.77 -8.71
CA GLU A 287 -17.93 74.18 -8.36
C GLU A 287 -16.87 74.98 -9.13
N ALA A 288 -17.31 75.90 -9.99
CA ALA A 288 -16.40 76.83 -10.65
C ALA A 288 -15.84 77.79 -9.59
N PRO A 289 -14.54 78.14 -9.65
CA PRO A 289 -13.94 79.05 -8.68
C PRO A 289 -14.71 80.38 -8.64
N PRO A 290 -14.96 80.95 -7.44
CA PRO A 290 -15.67 82.21 -7.32
C PRO A 290 -14.91 83.30 -8.08
N LYS A 291 -15.64 84.08 -8.89
CA LYS A 291 -15.11 85.21 -9.66
C LYS A 291 -14.90 86.45 -8.77
N ASP A 292 -14.27 86.28 -7.61
CA ASP A 292 -13.89 87.39 -6.75
C ASP A 292 -12.40 87.70 -6.98
N GLY A 293 -12.12 88.31 -8.13
CA GLY A 293 -10.77 88.71 -8.51
C GLY A 293 -10.69 89.75 -9.63
N ALA A 294 -11.80 90.45 -9.94
CA ALA A 294 -11.82 91.45 -10.99
C ALA A 294 -12.68 92.66 -10.64
N GLN A 295 -12.45 93.28 -9.47
CA GLN A 295 -12.65 94.71 -9.25
C GLN A 295 -11.67 95.23 -8.19
N GLN A 296 -10.46 95.57 -8.63
CA GLN A 296 -9.74 96.78 -8.20
C GLN A 296 -9.17 97.44 -9.45
#